data_AF-A0A1E3W1P9-F1
#
_entry.id   AF-A0A1E3W1P9-F1
#
_cell.length_a   1.000
_cell.length_b   1.000
_cell.length_c   1.000
_cell.angle_alpha   90.00
_cell.angle_beta   90.00
_cell.angle_gamma   90.00
#
_symmetry.space_group_name_H-M   'P 1'
#
loop_
_entity.id
_entity.type
_entity.pdbx_description
1 polymer ?
#
loop_
_entity_poly.entity_id
_entity_poly.type
_entity_poly.pdbx_seq_one_letter_code
_entity_poly.pdbx_strand_id
1 'polypeptide(L)'
;MVSLVPGGRAVHPSRVDRAGPEYRKAFEAYLRFGTPIALDGELEGKSKRVANNRPSTHYIWRTRGDGRVRPSHAANDGKIFAWDDPPPTGHPGEDYGCRCRAEAYVPDTAEFFDIEMQNVSDEGPP
;
A
#
# COMPACT_ATOMS: atom_id res chain seq x y z
N MET A 1 -55.50 28.35 -26.75
CA MET A 1 -54.19 28.23 -27.41
C MET A 1 -53.66 26.84 -27.09
N VAL A 2 -53.67 25.94 -28.08
CA VAL A 2 -53.16 24.57 -27.93
C VAL A 2 -51.79 24.54 -28.59
N SER A 3 -50.73 24.41 -27.80
CA SER A 3 -49.38 24.22 -28.32
C SER A 3 -49.01 22.75 -28.25
N LEU A 4 -48.86 22.18 -29.45
CA LEU A 4 -48.40 20.83 -29.77
C LEU A 4 -46.96 20.63 -29.26
N VAL A 5 -46.68 19.50 -28.60
CA VAL A 5 -45.31 19.04 -28.32
C VAL A 5 -44.90 18.07 -29.43
N PRO A 6 -43.74 18.26 -30.08
CA PRO A 6 -43.12 17.15 -30.78
C PRO A 6 -41.62 16.98 -30.42
N GLY A 7 -41.27 15.76 -29.99
CA GLY A 7 -40.16 15.06 -30.65
C GLY A 7 -38.75 15.17 -30.09
N GLY A 8 -38.53 15.40 -28.79
CA GLY A 8 -37.20 15.22 -28.18
C GLY A 8 -37.05 13.81 -27.60
N ARG A 9 -36.32 12.92 -28.28
CA ARG A 9 -35.97 11.57 -27.78
C ARG A 9 -35.23 11.71 -26.45
N ALA A 10 -35.78 11.18 -25.37
CA ALA A 10 -35.09 11.14 -24.08
C ALA A 10 -33.76 10.40 -24.27
N VAL A 11 -32.64 11.12 -24.16
CA VAL A 11 -31.33 10.49 -23.98
C VAL A 11 -31.39 9.83 -22.62
N HIS A 12 -31.41 8.50 -22.58
CA HIS A 12 -31.13 7.79 -21.34
C HIS A 12 -29.75 8.27 -20.88
N PRO A 13 -29.60 8.85 -19.67
CA PRO A 13 -28.29 9.18 -19.16
C PRO A 13 -27.49 7.88 -19.23
N SER A 14 -26.37 7.95 -19.93
CA SER A 14 -25.48 6.82 -20.04
C SER A 14 -25.16 6.37 -18.61
N ARG A 15 -24.97 5.07 -18.41
CA ARG A 15 -24.65 4.50 -17.08
C ARG A 15 -23.42 5.17 -16.42
N VAL A 16 -22.65 5.93 -17.20
CA VAL A 16 -21.46 6.70 -16.81
C VAL A 16 -21.80 8.00 -16.05
N ASP A 17 -23.00 8.56 -16.22
CA ASP A 17 -23.37 9.87 -15.64
C ASP A 17 -23.78 9.80 -14.15
N ARG A 18 -23.77 8.59 -13.54
CA ARG A 18 -24.14 8.39 -12.12
C ARG A 18 -22.95 8.35 -11.16
N ALA A 19 -21.71 8.40 -11.64
CA ALA A 19 -20.57 8.65 -10.77
C ALA A 19 -20.55 10.14 -10.42
N GLY A 20 -21.10 10.51 -9.26
CA GLY A 20 -21.14 11.90 -8.80
C GLY A 20 -19.75 12.56 -8.78
N PRO A 21 -19.66 13.90 -8.78
CA PRO A 21 -18.39 14.65 -8.81
C PRO A 21 -17.38 14.21 -7.74
N GLU A 22 -17.87 13.68 -6.61
CA GLU A 22 -17.10 13.07 -5.54
C GLU A 22 -16.24 11.89 -6.01
N TYR A 23 -16.76 11.01 -6.87
CA TYR A 23 -16.02 9.86 -7.38
C TYR A 23 -14.84 10.31 -8.24
N ARG A 24 -15.06 11.29 -9.12
CA ARG A 24 -14.01 11.84 -9.97
C ARG A 24 -12.88 12.46 -9.14
N LYS A 25 -13.23 13.26 -8.14
CA LYS A 25 -12.27 13.88 -7.22
C LYS A 25 -11.49 12.83 -6.42
N ALA A 26 -12.16 11.80 -5.91
CA ALA A 26 -11.51 10.69 -5.22
C ALA A 26 -10.56 9.91 -6.14
N PHE A 27 -10.98 9.68 -7.39
CA PHE A 27 -10.16 9.01 -8.40
C PHE A 27 -8.92 9.83 -8.78
N GLU A 28 -9.04 11.14 -8.96
CA GLU A 28 -7.90 12.03 -9.21
C GLU A 28 -6.92 12.07 -8.01
N ALA A 29 -7.42 12.06 -6.77
CA ALA A 29 -6.59 11.98 -5.57
C ALA A 29 -5.85 10.63 -5.43
N TYR A 30 -6.49 9.53 -5.81
CA TYR A 30 -5.85 8.22 -5.90
C TYR A 30 -4.68 8.25 -6.89
N LEU A 31 -4.91 8.74 -8.11
CA LEU A 31 -3.87 8.82 -9.15
C LEU A 31 -2.70 9.72 -8.75
N ARG A 32 -2.96 10.84 -8.08
CA ARG A 32 -1.93 11.84 -7.77
C ARG A 32 -1.17 11.56 -6.46
N PHE A 33 -1.85 11.02 -5.46
CA PHE A 33 -1.33 10.92 -4.09
C PHE A 33 -1.47 9.52 -3.47
N GLY A 34 -2.02 8.53 -4.20
CA GLY A 34 -2.21 7.17 -3.70
C GLY A 34 -3.27 7.06 -2.60
N THR A 35 -4.18 8.02 -2.49
CA THR A 35 -5.28 7.98 -1.50
C THR A 35 -6.31 6.92 -1.92
N PRO A 36 -6.55 5.86 -1.12
CA PRO A 36 -7.51 4.82 -1.49
C PRO A 36 -8.93 5.38 -1.64
N ILE A 37 -9.64 4.98 -2.70
CA ILE A 37 -11.04 5.34 -2.92
C ILE A 37 -11.90 4.48 -1.98
N ALA A 38 -12.54 5.09 -0.98
CA ALA A 38 -13.48 4.38 -0.11
C ALA A 38 -14.76 4.06 -0.89
N LEU A 39 -15.05 2.77 -1.10
CA LEU A 39 -16.20 2.30 -1.89
C LEU A 39 -17.53 2.33 -1.09
N ASP A 40 -17.47 2.56 0.22
CA ASP A 40 -18.56 2.46 1.19
C ASP A 40 -18.97 3.79 1.83
N GLY A 41 -18.48 4.93 1.32
CA GLY A 41 -19.00 6.25 1.70
C GLY A 41 -18.64 6.72 3.12
N GLU A 42 -17.74 6.04 3.82
CA GLU A 42 -17.32 6.44 5.16
C GLU A 42 -15.96 7.14 5.11
N LEU A 43 -15.98 8.44 4.81
CA LEU A 43 -14.80 9.30 4.93
C LEU A 43 -15.01 10.38 5.98
N GLU A 44 -15.40 9.96 7.18
CA GLU A 44 -15.17 10.74 8.40
C GLU A 44 -14.27 9.89 9.32
N GLY A 45 -13.03 10.34 9.49
CA GLY A 45 -12.32 10.11 10.75
C GLY A 45 -11.41 8.88 10.92
N LYS A 46 -10.85 8.25 9.88
CA LYS A 46 -9.75 7.27 10.07
C LYS A 46 -8.64 7.35 9.02
N SER A 47 -8.04 8.53 8.86
CA SER A 47 -6.63 8.61 8.46
C SER A 47 -5.72 8.20 9.64
N LYS A 48 -5.91 7.00 10.21
CA LYS A 48 -4.80 6.26 10.85
C LYS A 48 -3.88 5.72 9.75
N ARG A 49 -3.43 6.60 8.85
CA ARG A 49 -2.41 6.32 7.84
C ARG A 49 -1.26 7.31 8.00
N VAL A 50 -0.81 7.50 9.25
CA VAL A 50 0.52 8.05 9.54
C VAL A 50 1.06 7.40 10.82
N ALA A 51 1.11 6.07 10.83
CA ALA A 51 1.94 5.34 11.78
C ALA A 51 2.89 4.45 10.97
N ASN A 52 3.83 5.13 10.29
CA ASN A 52 4.96 4.57 9.56
C ASN A 52 4.62 3.85 8.24
N ASN A 53 5.25 4.29 7.15
CA ASN A 53 5.24 3.65 5.83
C ASN A 53 6.00 2.30 5.87
N ARG A 54 5.58 1.37 6.72
CA ARG A 54 6.23 0.07 6.95
C ARG A 54 5.47 -1.02 6.20
N PRO A 55 6.16 -1.87 5.43
CA PRO A 55 5.52 -2.90 4.60
C PRO A 55 5.01 -4.12 5.39
N SER A 56 5.33 -4.23 6.68
CA SER A 56 4.98 -5.38 7.53
C SER A 56 4.75 -4.95 8.98
N THR A 57 3.97 -5.74 9.73
CA THR A 57 3.73 -5.54 11.17
C THR A 57 4.85 -6.09 12.05
N HIS A 58 5.64 -7.02 11.52
CA HIS A 58 6.76 -7.67 12.19
C HIS A 58 8.03 -7.59 11.33
N TYR A 59 9.18 -7.78 11.95
CA TYR A 59 10.46 -7.87 11.27
C TYR A 59 11.34 -8.95 11.89
N ILE A 60 12.25 -9.47 11.08
CA ILE A 60 13.35 -10.33 11.52
C ILE A 60 14.54 -9.42 11.88
N TRP A 61 15.10 -9.59 13.06
CA TRP A 61 16.31 -8.91 13.46
C TRP A 61 17.52 -9.52 12.76
N ARG A 62 18.33 -8.71 12.08
CA ARG A 62 19.57 -9.16 11.45
C ARG A 62 20.76 -8.35 11.94
N THR A 63 21.82 -9.04 12.35
CA THR A 63 23.10 -8.44 12.69
C THR A 63 24.08 -8.55 11.53
N ARG A 64 25.19 -7.81 11.59
CA ARG A 64 26.32 -8.02 10.66
C ARG A 64 27.14 -9.27 10.98
N GLY A 65 26.89 -9.92 12.12
CA GLY A 65 27.64 -11.10 12.57
C GLY A 65 29.11 -10.83 12.87
N ASP A 66 29.54 -9.58 12.99
CA ASP A 66 30.93 -9.22 13.30
C ASP A 66 31.17 -9.07 14.81
N GLY A 67 32.42 -9.18 15.24
CA GLY A 67 32.81 -9.07 16.65
C GLY A 67 32.60 -7.70 17.29
N ARG A 68 32.07 -6.71 16.55
CA ARG A 68 31.70 -5.39 17.08
C ARG A 68 30.20 -5.31 17.43
N VAL A 69 29.43 -6.35 17.13
CA VAL A 69 28.03 -6.45 17.55
C VAL A 69 27.98 -6.72 19.04
N ARG A 70 27.19 -5.93 19.77
CA ARG A 70 26.98 -6.10 21.22
C ARG A 70 26.34 -7.47 21.49
N PRO A 71 26.71 -8.18 22.57
CA PRO A 71 26.15 -9.49 22.88
C PRO A 71 24.62 -9.51 22.97
N SER A 72 24.01 -8.45 23.51
CA SER A 72 22.56 -8.30 23.58
C SER A 72 21.88 -8.24 22.20
N HIS A 73 22.54 -7.64 21.21
CA HIS A 73 22.02 -7.55 19.85
C HIS A 73 22.27 -8.85 19.08
N ALA A 74 23.40 -9.52 19.32
CA ALA A 74 23.69 -10.84 18.76
C ALA A 74 22.65 -11.88 19.24
N ALA A 75 22.20 -11.79 20.49
CA ALA A 75 21.14 -12.63 21.03
C ALA A 75 19.77 -12.43 20.36
N ASN A 76 19.58 -11.33 19.62
CA ASN A 76 18.34 -11.06 18.88
C ASN A 76 18.39 -11.59 17.45
N ASP A 77 19.57 -11.96 16.92
CA ASP A 77 19.74 -12.31 15.51
C ASP A 77 18.82 -13.47 15.08
N GLY A 78 18.11 -13.26 13.97
CA GLY A 78 17.14 -14.20 13.42
C GLY A 78 15.79 -14.26 14.11
N LYS A 79 15.59 -13.56 15.24
CA LYS A 79 14.29 -13.53 15.93
C LYS A 79 13.33 -12.55 15.26
N ILE A 80 12.04 -12.84 15.40
CA ILE A 80 10.95 -12.01 14.88
C ILE A 80 10.43 -11.13 16.02
N PHE A 81 10.29 -9.83 15.76
CA PHE A 81 9.71 -8.87 16.69
C PHE A 81 8.60 -8.08 16.03
N ALA A 82 7.59 -7.68 16.80
CA ALA A 82 6.58 -6.73 16.35
C ALA A 82 7.17 -5.32 16.31
N TRP A 83 6.70 -4.48 15.38
CA TRP A 83 7.05 -3.07 15.39
C TRP A 83 6.51 -2.32 16.61
N ASP A 84 5.40 -2.77 17.19
CA ASP A 84 4.75 -2.13 18.34
C ASP A 84 5.21 -2.71 19.69
N ASP A 85 5.96 -3.81 19.69
CA ASP A 85 6.52 -4.46 20.88
C ASP A 85 7.99 -4.83 20.66
N PRO A 86 8.91 -3.84 20.67
CA PRO A 86 10.34 -4.09 20.50
C PRO A 86 10.96 -4.79 21.72
N PRO A 87 12.09 -5.50 21.52
CA PRO A 87 12.86 -6.01 22.64
C PRO A 87 13.41 -4.86 23.51
N PRO A 88 13.87 -5.14 24.74
CA PRO A 88 14.47 -4.14 25.63
C PRO A 88 15.67 -3.39 25.03
N THR A 89 16.29 -3.93 23.98
CA THR A 89 17.38 -3.32 23.22
C THR A 89 16.92 -2.28 22.20
N GLY A 90 15.62 -1.96 22.13
CA GLY A 90 15.04 -1.07 21.11
C GLY A 90 14.97 -1.74 19.73
N HIS A 91 14.81 -0.95 18.68
CA HIS A 91 14.83 -1.43 17.30
C HIS A 91 16.27 -1.51 16.73
N PRO A 92 16.51 -2.39 15.75
CA PRO A 92 17.81 -2.47 15.10
C PRO A 92 18.15 -1.15 14.40
N GLY A 93 19.32 -0.59 14.72
CA GLY A 93 19.83 0.65 14.13
C GLY A 93 19.62 1.92 14.97
N GLU A 94 18.87 1.88 16.07
CA GLU A 94 18.60 3.08 16.89
C GLU A 94 19.78 3.46 17.79
N ASP A 95 20.51 2.46 18.30
CA ASP A 95 21.69 2.67 19.14
C ASP A 95 22.90 3.21 18.35
N TYR A 96 23.74 4.02 19.02
CA TYR A 96 24.95 4.56 18.40
C TYR A 96 25.89 3.45 17.92
N GLY A 97 26.39 3.58 16.68
CA GLY A 97 27.27 2.60 16.07
C GLY A 97 26.62 1.22 15.89
N CYS A 98 25.29 1.11 16.03
CA CYS A 98 24.57 -0.13 15.82
C CYS A 98 24.73 -0.61 14.38
N ARG A 99 25.02 -1.89 14.22
CA ARG A 99 25.25 -2.55 12.94
C ARG A 99 24.12 -3.53 12.60
N CYS A 100 22.94 -3.37 13.21
CA CYS A 100 21.80 -4.26 13.01
C CYS A 100 20.80 -3.64 12.02
N ARG A 101 20.00 -4.47 11.35
CA ARG A 101 18.90 -4.06 10.46
C ARG A 101 17.63 -4.85 10.74
N ALA A 102 16.48 -4.23 10.49
CA ALA A 102 15.19 -4.91 10.42
C ALA A 102 14.96 -5.41 8.99
N GLU A 103 14.74 -6.72 8.84
CA GLU A 103 14.29 -7.34 7.60
C GLU A 103 12.78 -7.58 7.70
N ALA A 104 12.00 -7.13 6.71
CA ALA A 104 10.53 -7.25 6.77
C ALA A 104 10.12 -8.73 6.90
N TYR A 105 9.28 -9.04 7.88
CA TYR A 105 8.72 -10.39 8.01
C TYR A 105 7.43 -10.46 7.19
N VAL A 106 7.45 -11.31 6.16
CA VAL A 106 6.27 -11.67 5.38
C VAL A 106 5.99 -13.14 5.74
N PRO A 107 4.83 -13.46 6.35
CA PRO A 107 4.48 -14.84 6.60
C PRO A 107 4.38 -15.60 5.27
N ASP A 108 4.67 -16.90 5.30
CA ASP A 108 4.75 -17.78 4.12
C ASP A 108 3.38 -18.11 3.49
N THR A 109 2.46 -17.14 3.48
CA THR A 109 1.23 -17.18 2.68
C THR A 109 1.50 -16.65 1.27
N ALA A 110 2.68 -16.96 0.73
CA ALA A 110 3.08 -16.54 -0.61
C ALA A 110 2.30 -17.39 -1.62
N GLU A 111 1.11 -16.92 -1.98
CA GLU A 111 0.47 -17.31 -3.22
C GLU A 111 1.34 -16.77 -4.37
N PHE A 112 2.13 -17.64 -4.99
CA PHE A 112 2.94 -17.28 -6.15
C PHE A 112 2.02 -17.12 -7.37
N PHE A 113 2.12 -15.99 -8.05
CA PHE A 113 1.42 -15.76 -9.33
C PHE A 113 2.46 -15.76 -10.45
N ASP A 114 2.37 -16.74 -11.33
CA ASP A 114 3.14 -16.77 -12.57
C ASP A 114 2.53 -15.77 -13.56
N ILE A 115 3.19 -14.63 -13.74
CA ILE A 115 2.80 -13.65 -14.75
C ILE A 115 3.41 -14.07 -16.09
N GLU A 116 2.66 -14.84 -16.87
CA GLU A 116 2.96 -15.02 -18.29
C GLU A 116 2.54 -13.77 -19.06
N MET A 117 3.50 -13.06 -19.63
CA MET A 117 3.23 -12.01 -20.61
C MET A 117 2.75 -12.64 -21.92
N GLN A 118 1.43 -12.70 -22.12
CA GLN A 118 0.85 -13.02 -23.42
C GLN A 118 0.72 -11.74 -24.25
N ASN A 119 1.12 -11.81 -25.53
CA ASN A 119 0.99 -10.76 -26.57
C ASN A 119 1.96 -9.57 -26.53
N VAL A 120 3.25 -9.77 -26.22
CA VAL A 120 4.26 -8.76 -26.62
C VAL A 120 4.44 -8.84 -28.15
N SER A 121 3.80 -7.91 -28.87
CA SER A 121 4.01 -7.79 -30.31
C SER A 121 5.13 -6.79 -30.54
N ASP A 122 6.27 -7.29 -31.03
CA ASP A 122 7.44 -6.49 -31.44
C ASP A 122 7.23 -5.87 -32.82
N GLU A 123 6.05 -5.28 -33.07
CA GLU A 123 5.80 -4.55 -34.31
C GLU A 123 6.38 -3.16 -34.15
N GLY A 124 7.72 -3.07 -34.28
CA GLY A 124 8.45 -1.81 -34.37
C GLY A 124 7.98 -1.00 -35.58
N PRO A 125 7.95 0.34 -35.50
CA PRO A 125 7.53 1.17 -36.62
C PRO A 125 8.52 1.03 -37.81
N PRO A 126 8.02 1.06 -39.06
CA PRO A 126 8.83 0.87 -40.27
C PRO A 126 9.81 2.02 -40.56
#